data_AF-A0A0H4WWN3-F1
#
_entry.id   AF-A0A0H4WWN3-F1
#
_cell.length_a   1.000
_cell.length_b   1.000
_cell.length_c   1.000
_cell.angle_alpha   90.00
_cell.angle_beta   90.00
_cell.angle_gamma   90.00
#
_symmetry.space_group_name_H-M   'P 1'
#
loop_
_entity.id
_entity.type
_entity.pdbx_description
1 polymer ?
#
loop_
_entity_poly.entity_id
_entity_poly.type
_entity_poly.pdbx_seq_one_letter_code
_entity_poly.pdbx_strand_id
1 'polypeptide(L)'
;MRHSLLAVSLSFFVGCAHNARRVDPVEFAPADLSQRASMEPWAISMPFEQNQDGTDLVLALLDRAEASGARYVSDLQVVFVTKQGEQALECSTPLVPESQVEPVRAHFAEREKDPEAPLAVRPFTFSTVEFGCGAVASARLIRERRTAPSGVPMETTRDAIRSDPLRWSTSCGYSRVMHDVDRYVFQADVNYVPPLTYRIQQARPELALVEDRAACVPATPFSPSVNRIEAVVYGGAGPKAALEAAFRMHPVRTYL
;
A
#
# COMPACT_ATOMS: atom_id res chain seq x y z
N MET A 1 60.10 -16.29 -53.56
CA MET A 1 59.80 -16.08 -52.13
C MET A 1 59.19 -14.70 -51.97
N ARG A 2 57.87 -14.60 -51.77
CA ARG A 2 57.14 -13.36 -51.48
C ARG A 2 56.20 -13.65 -50.31
N HIS A 3 56.40 -12.95 -49.21
CA HIS A 3 55.68 -13.15 -47.95
C HIS A 3 54.36 -12.39 -47.95
N SER A 4 53.28 -13.09 -47.59
CA SER A 4 51.97 -12.52 -47.31
C SER A 4 51.97 -11.90 -45.91
N LEU A 5 51.62 -10.62 -45.80
CA LEU A 5 51.34 -9.93 -44.54
C LEU A 5 49.85 -10.06 -44.23
N LEU A 6 49.53 -10.78 -43.14
CA LEU A 6 48.19 -10.89 -42.57
C LEU A 6 48.05 -9.83 -41.49
N ALA A 7 47.25 -8.80 -41.74
CA ALA A 7 46.86 -7.80 -40.75
C ALA A 7 45.67 -8.33 -39.94
N VAL A 8 45.88 -8.58 -38.64
CA VAL A 8 44.82 -8.96 -37.70
C VAL A 8 44.30 -7.68 -37.07
N SER A 9 43.09 -7.27 -37.44
CA SER A 9 42.35 -6.18 -36.83
C SER A 9 41.69 -6.65 -35.53
N LEU A 10 42.25 -6.25 -34.39
CA LEU A 10 41.66 -6.45 -33.06
C LEU A 10 40.59 -5.37 -32.83
N SER A 11 39.32 -5.74 -32.96
CA SER A 11 38.19 -4.88 -32.58
C SER A 11 38.00 -4.93 -31.07
N PHE A 12 38.43 -3.88 -30.36
CA PHE A 12 38.08 -3.68 -28.95
C PHE A 12 36.61 -3.28 -28.86
N PHE A 13 35.75 -4.24 -28.51
CA PHE A 13 34.41 -3.94 -28.01
C PHE A 13 34.56 -3.25 -26.65
N VAL A 14 34.47 -1.92 -26.63
CA VAL A 14 34.23 -1.16 -25.40
C VAL A 14 32.78 -1.45 -25.01
N GLY A 15 32.57 -2.56 -24.31
CA GLY A 15 31.33 -2.82 -23.62
C GLY A 15 31.20 -1.81 -22.49
N CYS A 16 30.34 -0.80 -22.67
CA CYS A 16 29.86 0.02 -21.57
C CYS A 16 29.10 -0.89 -20.62
N ALA A 17 29.81 -1.49 -19.65
CA ALA A 17 29.20 -2.13 -18.50
C ALA A 17 28.38 -1.06 -17.77
N HIS A 18 27.09 -0.99 -18.07
CA HIS A 18 26.13 -0.27 -17.26
C HIS A 18 26.11 -0.98 -15.91
N ASN A 19 26.91 -0.48 -14.97
CA ASN A 19 26.72 -0.77 -13.56
C ASN A 19 25.31 -0.29 -13.24
N ALA A 20 24.35 -1.22 -13.24
CA ALA A 20 23.07 -1.01 -12.61
C ALA A 20 23.39 -0.67 -11.16
N ARG A 21 23.36 0.62 -10.83
CA ARG A 21 23.52 1.11 -9.47
C ARG A 21 22.46 0.38 -8.66
N ARG A 22 22.88 -0.49 -7.74
CA ARG A 22 21.96 -1.05 -6.74
C ARG A 22 21.39 0.15 -6.01
N VAL A 23 20.11 0.42 -6.24
CA VAL A 23 19.35 1.36 -5.43
C VAL A 23 19.04 0.59 -4.15
N ASP A 24 19.52 1.10 -3.03
CA ASP A 24 19.18 0.52 -1.73
C ASP A 24 17.67 0.71 -1.51
N PRO A 25 16.95 -0.31 -0.99
CA PRO A 25 15.53 -0.17 -0.69
C PRO A 25 15.27 1.01 0.25
N VAL A 26 14.13 1.68 0.05
CA VAL A 26 13.69 2.75 0.94
C VAL A 26 13.29 2.16 2.28
N GLU A 27 13.77 2.75 3.36
CA GLU A 27 13.37 2.38 4.71
C GLU A 27 12.17 3.23 5.17
N PHE A 28 11.18 2.59 5.78
CA PHE A 28 10.15 3.34 6.51
C PHE A 28 10.72 3.75 7.87
N ALA A 29 10.69 5.04 8.18
CA ALA A 29 11.20 5.57 9.43
C ALA A 29 10.29 6.70 9.95
N PRO A 30 10.03 6.79 11.26
CA PRO A 30 9.37 7.96 11.80
C PRO A 30 10.18 9.23 11.53
N ALA A 31 9.48 10.35 11.36
CA ALA A 31 10.05 11.63 10.92
C ALA A 31 11.24 12.09 11.78
N ASP A 32 11.26 11.73 13.06
CA ASP A 32 12.31 12.10 14.01
C ASP A 32 13.65 11.40 13.75
N LEU A 33 13.66 10.20 13.15
CA LEU A 33 14.90 9.51 12.76
C LEU A 33 15.54 10.16 11.53
N SER A 34 14.71 10.59 10.58
CA SER A 34 15.20 11.20 9.33
C SER A 34 15.68 12.64 9.51
N GLN A 35 15.09 13.39 10.45
CA GLN A 35 15.60 14.71 10.84
C GLN A 35 17.02 14.63 11.42
N ARG A 36 17.35 13.56 12.15
CA ARG A 36 18.71 13.33 12.68
C ARG A 36 19.75 13.09 11.59
N ALA A 37 19.31 12.68 10.40
CA ALA A 37 20.17 12.51 9.23
C ALA A 37 20.40 13.81 8.43
N SER A 38 19.86 14.96 8.88
CA SER A 38 19.97 16.27 8.21
C SER A 38 19.55 16.26 6.73
N MET A 39 18.60 15.40 6.38
CA MET A 39 18.03 15.34 5.03
C MET A 39 16.82 16.26 4.95
N GLU A 40 16.74 17.05 3.88
CA GLU A 40 15.59 17.93 3.64
C GLU A 40 14.36 17.08 3.26
N PRO A 41 13.24 17.22 3.98
CA PRO A 41 12.00 16.51 3.65
C PRO A 41 11.35 17.08 2.39
N TRP A 42 10.73 16.22 1.60
CA TRP A 42 9.85 16.63 0.51
C TRP A 42 8.67 15.67 0.37
N ALA A 43 7.54 16.17 -0.13
CA ALA A 43 6.33 15.37 -0.27
C ALA A 43 6.31 14.60 -1.60
N ILE A 44 5.94 13.33 -1.54
CA ILE A 44 5.62 12.51 -2.72
C ILE A 44 4.14 12.17 -2.69
N SER A 45 3.49 12.23 -3.86
CA SER A 45 2.09 11.83 -3.99
C SER A 45 1.83 11.15 -5.33
N MET A 46 0.87 10.22 -5.31
CA MET A 46 0.39 9.50 -6.48
C MET A 46 -1.14 9.49 -6.49
N PRO A 47 -1.78 10.09 -7.51
CA PRO A 47 -3.23 10.04 -7.62
C PRO A 47 -3.69 8.62 -7.96
N PHE A 48 -4.91 8.27 -7.56
CA PHE A 48 -5.51 6.98 -7.87
C PHE A 48 -7.02 7.12 -8.11
N GLU A 49 -7.59 6.18 -8.86
CA GLU A 49 -9.02 6.15 -9.21
C GLU A 49 -9.81 5.10 -8.40
N GLN A 50 -11.03 4.79 -8.82
CA GLN A 50 -11.83 3.74 -8.19
C GLN A 50 -11.23 2.34 -8.45
N ASN A 51 -11.57 1.38 -7.59
CA ASN A 51 -11.19 -0.05 -7.68
C ASN A 51 -9.67 -0.30 -7.60
N GLN A 52 -8.95 0.52 -6.85
CA GLN A 52 -7.50 0.39 -6.69
C GLN A 52 -7.15 -0.53 -5.51
N ASP A 53 -6.10 -1.35 -5.70
CA ASP A 53 -5.52 -2.19 -4.66
C ASP A 53 -4.54 -1.36 -3.84
N GLY A 54 -4.86 -1.14 -2.56
CA GLY A 54 -4.01 -0.42 -1.62
C GLY A 54 -2.61 -1.01 -1.50
N THR A 55 -2.46 -2.33 -1.64
CA THR A 55 -1.15 -3.00 -1.66
C THR A 55 -0.30 -2.50 -2.81
N ASP A 56 -0.87 -2.48 -4.01
CA ASP A 56 -0.17 -2.10 -5.23
C ASP A 56 0.15 -0.59 -5.22
N LEU A 57 -0.74 0.24 -4.66
CA LEU A 57 -0.51 1.68 -4.47
C LEU A 57 0.66 1.97 -3.52
N VAL A 58 0.75 1.26 -2.40
CA VAL A 58 1.86 1.40 -1.45
C VAL A 58 3.18 1.02 -2.12
N LEU A 59 3.23 -0.15 -2.76
CA LEU A 59 4.44 -0.63 -3.41
C LEU A 59 4.89 0.31 -4.55
N ALA A 60 3.95 0.80 -5.36
CA ALA A 60 4.27 1.72 -6.45
C ALA A 60 4.80 3.08 -5.94
N LEU A 61 4.27 3.61 -4.82
CA LEU A 61 4.80 4.82 -4.20
C LEU A 61 6.22 4.62 -3.67
N LEU A 62 6.49 3.48 -3.04
CA LEU A 62 7.82 3.12 -2.53
C LEU A 62 8.82 2.95 -3.67
N ASP A 63 8.47 2.23 -4.73
CA ASP A 63 9.29 2.11 -5.94
C ASP A 63 9.62 3.50 -6.51
N ARG A 64 8.64 4.42 -6.53
CA ARG A 64 8.85 5.79 -7.00
C ARG A 64 9.78 6.59 -6.09
N ALA A 65 9.69 6.41 -4.77
CA ALA A 65 10.62 7.00 -3.83
C ALA A 65 12.04 6.47 -4.06
N GLU A 66 12.21 5.16 -4.16
CA GLU A 66 13.50 4.50 -4.46
C GLU A 66 14.10 5.02 -5.77
N ALA A 67 13.31 5.08 -6.84
CA ALA A 67 13.76 5.57 -8.14
C ALA A 67 14.17 7.06 -8.13
N SER A 68 13.70 7.83 -7.15
CA SER A 68 14.13 9.21 -6.91
C SER A 68 15.42 9.32 -6.07
N GLY A 69 15.95 8.19 -5.60
CA GLY A 69 17.12 8.09 -4.71
C GLY A 69 16.79 8.37 -3.25
N ALA A 70 15.52 8.27 -2.85
CA ALA A 70 15.10 8.41 -1.47
C ALA A 70 15.79 7.38 -0.57
N ARG A 71 16.04 7.76 0.67
CA ARG A 71 16.56 6.85 1.70
C ARG A 71 15.47 6.44 2.69
N TYR A 72 14.65 7.41 3.08
CA TYR A 72 13.58 7.19 4.06
C TYR A 72 12.24 7.69 3.54
N VAL A 73 11.17 7.01 3.97
CA VAL A 73 9.78 7.43 3.82
C VAL A 73 9.12 7.45 5.20
N SER A 74 8.33 8.50 5.47
CA SER A 74 7.50 8.65 6.67
C SER A 74 6.10 9.13 6.30
N ASP A 75 5.20 9.14 7.29
CA ASP A 75 3.87 9.75 7.18
C ASP A 75 3.09 9.27 5.95
N LEU A 76 3.24 7.98 5.63
CA LEU A 76 2.53 7.34 4.54
C LEU A 76 1.04 7.31 4.87
N GLN A 77 0.21 7.83 3.98
CA GLN A 77 -1.22 7.84 4.16
C GLN A 77 -1.98 7.80 2.84
N VAL A 78 -3.18 7.26 2.90
CA VAL A 78 -4.12 7.23 1.78
C VAL A 78 -5.15 8.32 2.01
N VAL A 79 -5.28 9.25 1.07
CA VAL A 79 -6.19 10.39 1.16
C VAL A 79 -7.30 10.24 0.13
N PHE A 80 -8.53 10.33 0.64
CA PHE A 80 -9.75 10.30 -0.13
C PHE A 80 -10.39 11.68 -0.14
N VAL A 81 -10.82 12.11 -1.31
CA VAL A 81 -11.63 13.32 -1.46
C VAL A 81 -13.08 12.89 -1.53
N THR A 82 -13.88 13.34 -0.56
CA THR A 82 -15.31 13.03 -0.49
C THR A 82 -16.11 14.31 -0.22
N LYS A 83 -17.44 14.19 -0.16
CA LYS A 83 -18.34 15.30 0.16
C LYS A 83 -19.30 14.89 1.26
N GLN A 84 -19.56 15.81 2.18
CA GLN A 84 -20.67 15.70 3.14
C GLN A 84 -21.59 16.90 2.90
N GLY A 85 -22.77 16.63 2.31
CA GLY A 85 -23.60 17.69 1.74
C GLY A 85 -22.82 18.47 0.66
N GLU A 86 -22.77 19.80 0.79
CA GLU A 86 -22.04 20.68 -0.12
C GLU A 86 -20.56 20.88 0.25
N GLN A 87 -20.11 20.35 1.40
CA GLN A 87 -18.74 20.54 1.86
C GLN A 87 -17.82 19.43 1.35
N ALA A 88 -16.77 19.81 0.62
CA ALA A 88 -15.69 18.90 0.26
C ALA A 88 -14.81 18.59 1.48
N LEU A 89 -14.47 17.32 1.66
CA LEU A 89 -13.67 16.79 2.76
C LEU A 89 -12.47 16.03 2.21
N GLU A 90 -11.34 16.14 2.91
CA GLU A 90 -10.19 15.26 2.76
C GLU A 90 -10.17 14.30 3.95
N CYS A 91 -10.35 13.01 3.65
CA CYS A 91 -10.29 11.93 4.64
C CYS A 91 -8.98 11.16 4.45
N SER A 92 -8.06 11.27 5.40
CA SER A 92 -6.78 10.55 5.40
C SER A 92 -6.86 9.29 6.25
N THR A 93 -6.20 8.23 5.80
CA THR A 93 -6.00 6.96 6.52
C THR A 93 -4.50 6.69 6.60
N PRO A 94 -3.86 6.91 7.77
CA PRO A 94 -2.43 6.69 7.94
C PRO A 94 -2.06 5.20 7.82
N LEU A 95 -0.88 4.92 7.28
CA LEU A 95 -0.25 3.60 7.27
C LEU A 95 0.93 3.63 8.24
N VAL A 96 0.79 2.88 9.33
CA VAL A 96 1.75 2.85 10.43
C VAL A 96 2.37 1.46 10.56
N PRO A 97 3.59 1.35 11.12
CA PRO A 97 4.16 0.06 11.49
C PRO A 97 3.22 -0.69 12.43
N GLU A 98 3.05 -1.99 12.22
CA GLU A 98 2.19 -2.85 13.04
C GLU A 98 2.53 -2.77 14.54
N SER A 99 3.82 -2.58 14.87
CA SER A 99 4.31 -2.41 16.24
C SER A 99 3.82 -1.13 16.94
N GLN A 100 3.32 -0.15 16.20
CA GLN A 100 2.82 1.13 16.71
C GLN A 100 1.29 1.17 16.88
N VAL A 101 0.59 0.11 16.46
CA VAL A 101 -0.85 0.02 16.67
C VAL A 101 -1.14 -0.41 18.10
N GLU A 102 -1.52 0.54 18.94
CA GLU A 102 -2.07 0.23 20.25
C GLU A 102 -3.34 -0.61 20.08
N PRO A 103 -3.50 -1.74 20.83
CA PRO A 103 -4.74 -2.51 20.79
C PRO A 103 -5.88 -1.60 21.23
N VAL A 104 -6.80 -1.33 20.30
CA VAL A 104 -7.92 -0.41 20.49
C VAL A 104 -8.69 -0.79 21.77
N ARG A 105 -8.46 -0.06 22.87
CA ARG A 105 -9.42 0.03 23.96
C ARG A 105 -10.62 0.81 23.42
N ALA A 106 -11.80 0.27 23.66
CA ALA A 106 -13.11 0.74 23.21
C ALA A 106 -13.41 2.19 23.62
N HIS A 107 -12.84 3.14 22.88
CA HIS A 107 -13.23 4.54 22.90
C HIS A 107 -13.78 4.93 21.53
N PHE A 108 -14.94 4.36 21.19
CA PHE A 108 -15.87 4.91 20.20
C PHE A 108 -17.29 4.57 20.62
N ALA A 109 -18.03 5.60 21.02
CA ALA A 109 -19.47 5.55 21.13
C ALA A 109 -20.01 6.77 20.36
N GLU A 110 -21.08 6.54 19.61
CA GLU A 110 -21.90 7.50 18.85
C GLU A 110 -21.46 7.93 17.44
N ARG A 111 -20.28 8.54 17.20
CA ARG A 111 -19.99 9.11 15.85
C ARG A 111 -19.85 8.11 14.70
N GLU A 112 -19.48 6.86 15.01
CA GLU A 112 -19.23 5.80 14.03
C GLU A 112 -20.53 5.07 13.60
N LYS A 113 -21.66 5.37 14.26
CA LYS A 113 -22.97 4.74 14.01
C LYS A 113 -23.92 5.57 13.15
N ASP A 114 -23.58 6.82 12.85
CA ASP A 114 -24.36 7.65 11.94
C ASP A 114 -24.02 7.26 10.49
N PRO A 115 -24.97 6.75 9.69
CA PRO A 115 -24.70 6.32 8.31
C PRO A 115 -24.33 7.48 7.37
N GLU A 116 -24.62 8.72 7.74
CA GLU A 116 -24.33 9.92 6.94
C GLU A 116 -23.03 10.63 7.39
N ALA A 117 -22.40 10.17 8.46
CA ALA A 117 -21.13 10.70 8.90
C ALA A 117 -19.99 10.27 7.95
N PRO A 118 -19.00 11.13 7.67
CA PRO A 118 -17.88 10.80 6.79
C PRO A 118 -17.00 9.69 7.40
N LEU A 119 -17.12 9.41 8.69
CA LEU A 119 -16.42 8.31 9.36
C LEU A 119 -17.33 7.11 9.66
N ALA A 120 -18.51 7.04 9.03
CA ALA A 120 -19.37 5.86 9.08
C ALA A 120 -18.65 4.65 8.47
N VAL A 121 -18.90 3.47 9.03
CA VAL A 121 -18.34 2.20 8.52
C VAL A 121 -19.44 1.30 7.93
N ARG A 122 -19.11 0.54 6.89
CA ARG A 122 -19.98 -0.48 6.31
C ARG A 122 -19.21 -1.75 5.94
N PRO A 123 -19.89 -2.92 5.89
CA PRO A 123 -19.29 -4.15 5.38
C PRO A 123 -18.83 -3.97 3.93
N PHE A 124 -17.65 -4.52 3.63
CA PHE A 124 -17.03 -4.51 2.33
C PHE A 124 -16.38 -5.87 2.07
N THR A 125 -16.69 -6.44 0.92
CA THR A 125 -16.17 -7.74 0.51
C THR A 125 -15.29 -7.58 -0.72
N PHE A 126 -14.09 -8.16 -0.69
CA PHE A 126 -13.20 -8.22 -1.83
C PHE A 126 -12.59 -9.62 -1.97
N SER A 127 -11.93 -9.87 -3.09
CA SER A 127 -11.30 -11.16 -3.34
C SER A 127 -9.89 -11.00 -3.87
N THR A 128 -8.97 -11.82 -3.39
CA THR A 128 -7.57 -11.83 -3.82
C THR A 128 -7.15 -13.23 -4.24
N VAL A 129 -6.07 -13.32 -5.02
CA VAL A 129 -5.47 -14.60 -5.39
C VAL A 129 -4.28 -14.84 -4.47
N GLU A 130 -4.36 -15.88 -3.64
CA GLU A 130 -3.36 -16.18 -2.62
C GLU A 130 -2.73 -17.54 -2.87
N PHE A 131 -1.41 -17.64 -2.69
CA PHE A 131 -0.70 -18.91 -2.75
C PHE A 131 -0.67 -19.56 -1.38
N GLY A 132 -1.21 -20.78 -1.28
CA GLY A 132 -1.23 -21.56 -0.05
C GLY A 132 -0.95 -23.04 -0.30
N CYS A 133 -0.51 -23.73 0.75
CA CYS A 133 -0.37 -25.19 0.76
C CYS A 133 -1.40 -25.78 1.74
N GLY A 134 -2.02 -26.91 1.37
CA GLY A 134 -3.19 -27.49 2.05
C GLY A 134 -3.07 -27.80 3.56
N ALA A 135 -1.87 -27.77 4.15
CA ALA A 135 -1.65 -27.91 5.59
C ALA A 135 -1.50 -26.58 6.37
N VAL A 136 -1.33 -25.45 5.67
CA VAL A 136 -1.10 -24.11 6.27
C VAL A 136 -2.22 -23.13 5.91
N ALA A 137 -2.93 -23.36 4.80
CA ALA A 137 -4.02 -22.50 4.35
C ALA A 137 -5.22 -22.48 5.31
N SER A 138 -5.51 -23.60 5.99
CA SER A 138 -6.59 -23.67 6.99
C SER A 138 -6.26 -22.97 8.32
N ALA A 139 -4.98 -22.74 8.61
CA ALA A 139 -4.55 -22.04 9.83
C ALA A 139 -4.40 -20.51 9.62
N ARG A 140 -4.24 -20.03 8.38
CA ARG A 140 -4.12 -18.59 8.08
C ARG A 140 -5.46 -17.87 7.85
N LEU A 141 -6.56 -18.60 7.71
CA LEU A 141 -7.93 -18.03 7.69
C LEU A 141 -8.37 -17.43 9.04
N ILE A 142 -7.53 -17.42 10.07
CA ILE A 142 -7.89 -16.94 11.40
C ILE A 142 -6.76 -16.10 12.00
N ARG A 143 -6.60 -14.84 11.58
CA ARG A 143 -6.23 -13.74 12.51
C ARG A 143 -6.31 -12.29 12.00
N GLU A 144 -7.08 -11.95 10.96
CA GLU A 144 -7.52 -10.55 10.85
C GLU A 144 -8.75 -10.33 11.74
N ARG A 145 -8.52 -10.38 13.04
CA ARG A 145 -9.50 -10.00 14.04
C ARG A 145 -9.38 -8.49 14.24
N ARG A 146 -10.06 -7.68 13.43
CA ARG A 146 -10.52 -6.39 13.96
C ARG A 146 -11.58 -6.73 15.01
N THR A 147 -11.26 -6.46 16.26
CA THR A 147 -12.17 -6.66 17.39
C THR A 147 -13.41 -5.82 17.14
N ALA A 148 -14.50 -6.44 16.69
CA ALA A 148 -15.81 -5.80 16.67
C ALA A 148 -16.16 -5.37 18.10
N PRO A 149 -16.74 -4.17 18.30
CA PRO A 149 -17.17 -3.73 19.62
C PRO A 149 -18.28 -4.65 20.14
N SER A 150 -18.04 -5.29 21.29
CA SER A 150 -19.04 -6.08 22.02
C SER A 150 -20.28 -5.24 22.31
N GLY A 151 -21.42 -5.68 21.80
CA GLY A 151 -22.72 -5.09 22.10
C GLY A 151 -23.93 -5.76 21.45
N VAL A 152 -23.75 -6.78 20.63
CA VAL A 152 -24.86 -7.52 20.00
C VAL A 152 -24.93 -8.91 20.64
N PRO A 153 -26.12 -9.37 21.09
CA PRO A 153 -26.29 -10.74 21.57
C PRO A 153 -25.86 -11.70 20.46
N MET A 154 -24.99 -12.62 20.85
CA MET A 154 -24.45 -13.68 20.01
C MET A 154 -25.58 -14.63 19.62
N GLU A 155 -26.30 -14.31 18.54
CA GLU A 155 -27.33 -15.19 18.01
C GLU A 155 -27.14 -15.41 16.51
N THR A 156 -26.88 -16.67 16.18
CA THR A 156 -26.72 -17.25 14.84
C THR A 156 -25.37 -17.03 14.15
N THR A 157 -24.31 -17.57 14.76
CA THR A 157 -23.25 -18.22 13.97
C THR A 157 -23.90 -19.35 13.17
N ARG A 158 -24.30 -19.08 11.92
CA ARG A 158 -24.51 -20.16 10.95
C ARG A 158 -23.13 -20.59 10.46
N ASP A 159 -22.47 -21.39 11.27
CA ASP A 159 -21.43 -22.29 10.80
C ASP A 159 -22.06 -23.21 9.75
N ALA A 160 -21.80 -22.93 8.47
CA ALA A 160 -22.16 -23.83 7.39
C ALA A 160 -21.11 -23.81 6.29
N ILE A 161 -19.85 -24.13 6.62
CA ILE A 161 -19.09 -25.11 5.85
C ILE A 161 -18.35 -25.99 6.86
N ARG A 162 -18.99 -27.11 7.22
CA ARG A 162 -18.29 -28.27 7.79
C ARG A 162 -17.39 -28.82 6.68
N SER A 163 -16.15 -28.36 6.61
CA SER A 163 -15.13 -29.02 5.79
C SER A 163 -14.78 -30.33 6.50
N ASP A 164 -15.41 -31.42 6.05
CA ASP A 164 -14.95 -32.77 6.34
C ASP A 164 -13.44 -32.87 6.07
N PRO A 165 -12.64 -33.51 6.95
CA PRO A 165 -11.20 -33.64 6.75
C PRO A 165 -10.93 -34.70 5.68
N LEU A 166 -11.22 -34.38 4.42
CA LEU A 166 -10.92 -35.23 3.28
C LEU A 166 -9.56 -34.84 2.70
N ARG A 167 -8.57 -35.69 3.04
CA ARG A 167 -7.21 -35.75 2.49
C ARG A 167 -6.33 -34.52 2.74
N TRP A 168 -5.24 -34.75 3.46
CA TRP A 168 -4.03 -33.95 3.37
C TRP A 168 -3.53 -33.95 1.91
N SER A 169 -3.97 -32.98 1.11
CA SER A 169 -3.31 -32.67 -0.14
C SER A 169 -2.09 -31.80 0.17
N THR A 170 -0.90 -32.34 -0.09
CA THR A 170 0.36 -31.59 -0.10
C THR A 170 0.49 -30.68 -1.32
N SER A 171 -0.63 -30.35 -1.98
CA SER A 171 -0.63 -29.46 -3.14
C SER A 171 -0.60 -28.02 -2.67
N CYS A 172 0.42 -27.30 -3.10
CA CYS A 172 0.43 -25.84 -3.05
C CYS A 172 -0.18 -25.31 -4.33
N GLY A 173 -0.93 -24.21 -4.23
CA GLY A 173 -1.57 -23.61 -5.38
C GLY A 173 -2.10 -22.22 -5.08
N TYR A 174 -2.42 -21.51 -6.14
CA TYR A 174 -3.14 -20.24 -6.05
C TYR A 174 -4.63 -20.54 -5.90
N SER A 175 -5.24 -19.98 -4.87
CA SER A 175 -6.68 -20.01 -4.64
C SER A 175 -7.22 -18.59 -4.51
N ARG A 176 -8.43 -18.36 -5.02
CA ARG A 176 -9.14 -17.11 -4.75
C ARG A 176 -9.66 -17.15 -3.32
N VAL A 177 -9.27 -16.18 -2.51
CA VAL A 177 -9.73 -16.00 -1.12
C VAL A 177 -10.69 -14.81 -1.09
N MET A 178 -11.81 -14.97 -0.40
CA MET A 178 -12.78 -13.90 -0.14
C MET A 178 -12.46 -13.29 1.22
N HIS A 179 -12.46 -11.96 1.29
CA HIS A 179 -12.18 -11.19 2.49
C HIS A 179 -13.38 -10.30 2.79
N ASP A 180 -13.88 -10.38 4.02
CA ASP A 180 -14.97 -9.55 4.54
C ASP A 180 -14.40 -8.63 5.63
N VAL A 181 -14.50 -7.32 5.41
CA VAL A 181 -13.94 -6.30 6.30
C VAL A 181 -14.91 -5.13 6.48
N ASP A 182 -14.80 -4.42 7.60
CA ASP A 182 -15.50 -3.14 7.77
C ASP A 182 -14.61 -1.99 7.27
N ARG A 183 -15.18 -1.12 6.43
CA ARG A 183 -14.50 0.02 5.82
C ARG A 183 -15.26 1.30 6.04
N TYR A 184 -14.54 2.42 6.06
CA TYR A 184 -15.21 3.71 6.02
C TYR A 184 -15.98 3.88 4.71
N VAL A 185 -17.14 4.53 4.76
CA VAL A 185 -18.04 4.69 3.60
C VAL A 185 -17.30 5.30 2.40
N PHE A 186 -16.49 6.33 2.60
CA PHE A 186 -15.71 6.95 1.50
C PHE A 186 -14.69 6.02 0.86
N GLN A 187 -14.17 5.01 1.58
CA GLN A 187 -13.26 4.01 1.01
C GLN A 187 -14.05 2.97 0.22
N ALA A 188 -15.18 2.53 0.78
CA ALA A 188 -16.05 1.56 0.15
C ALA A 188 -16.75 2.11 -1.10
N ASP A 189 -17.08 3.41 -1.16
CA ASP A 189 -17.74 4.04 -2.31
C ASP A 189 -16.85 4.08 -3.56
N VAL A 190 -15.53 4.05 -3.37
CA VAL A 190 -14.57 3.98 -4.47
C VAL A 190 -14.01 2.56 -4.67
N ASN A 191 -14.62 1.56 -4.02
CA ASN A 191 -14.17 0.16 -4.04
C ASN A 191 -12.66 0.00 -3.75
N TYR A 192 -12.14 0.80 -2.83
CA TYR A 192 -10.74 0.72 -2.44
C TYR A 192 -10.48 -0.58 -1.67
N VAL A 193 -9.60 -1.43 -2.21
CA VAL A 193 -9.17 -2.66 -1.54
C VAL A 193 -8.09 -2.30 -0.53
N PRO A 194 -8.24 -2.66 0.75
CA PRO A 194 -7.25 -2.32 1.77
C PRO A 194 -5.87 -2.93 1.47
N PRO A 195 -4.78 -2.27 1.89
CA PRO A 195 -3.45 -2.82 1.75
C PRO A 195 -3.31 -4.08 2.61
N LEU A 196 -2.87 -5.17 1.99
CA LEU A 196 -2.67 -6.45 2.65
C LEU A 196 -1.25 -6.53 3.19
N THR A 197 -1.09 -6.42 4.51
CA THR A 197 0.22 -6.39 5.19
C THR A 197 1.12 -7.56 4.77
N TYR A 198 0.57 -8.77 4.65
CA TYR A 198 1.38 -9.93 4.26
C TYR A 198 1.92 -9.84 2.82
N ARG A 199 1.21 -9.19 1.88
CA ARG A 199 1.68 -8.96 0.51
C ARG A 199 2.76 -7.88 0.47
N ILE A 200 2.60 -6.83 1.27
CA ILE A 200 3.64 -5.80 1.45
C ILE A 200 4.90 -6.46 2.01
N GLN A 201 4.80 -7.24 3.08
CA GLN A 201 5.93 -7.96 3.68
C GLN A 201 6.59 -8.96 2.72
N GLN A 202 5.83 -9.61 1.83
CA GLN A 202 6.41 -10.47 0.81
C GLN A 202 7.29 -9.70 -0.18
N ALA A 203 6.92 -8.47 -0.52
CA ALA A 203 7.65 -7.60 -1.44
C ALA A 203 8.76 -6.75 -0.76
N ARG A 204 8.56 -6.43 0.53
CA ARG A 204 9.40 -5.58 1.38
C ARG A 204 9.38 -6.14 2.82
N PRO A 205 10.20 -7.15 3.16
CA PRO A 205 10.15 -7.87 4.44
C PRO A 205 10.30 -7.01 5.69
N GLU A 206 11.00 -5.90 5.57
CA GLU A 206 11.19 -4.88 6.60
C GLU A 206 9.96 -4.00 6.85
N LEU A 207 8.94 -4.06 5.99
CA LEU A 207 7.74 -3.25 6.06
C LEU A 207 6.51 -4.06 6.46
N ALA A 208 6.11 -3.90 7.72
CA ALA A 208 4.84 -4.38 8.27
C ALA A 208 3.91 -3.20 8.49
N LEU A 209 3.20 -2.77 7.44
CA LEU A 209 2.32 -1.60 7.50
C LEU A 209 0.85 -2.01 7.62
N VAL A 210 0.12 -1.28 8.46
CA VAL A 210 -1.31 -1.45 8.71
C VAL A 210 -1.98 -0.08 8.72
N GLU A 211 -3.24 -0.04 8.30
CA GLU A 211 -4.03 1.18 8.36
C GLU A 211 -4.43 1.52 9.80
N ASP A 212 -4.16 2.76 10.20
CA ASP A 212 -4.69 3.37 11.41
C ASP A 212 -6.05 4.06 11.14
N ARG A 213 -6.63 4.66 12.17
CA ARG A 213 -7.91 5.37 12.14
C ARG A 213 -7.89 6.50 11.12
N ALA A 214 -8.98 6.62 10.37
CA ALA A 214 -9.13 7.73 9.45
C ALA A 214 -9.50 9.04 10.17
N ALA A 215 -9.06 10.15 9.61
CA ALA A 215 -9.44 11.50 10.02
C ALA A 215 -9.94 12.27 8.81
N CYS A 216 -11.05 13.01 8.95
CA CYS A 216 -11.60 13.85 7.90
C CYS A 216 -11.54 15.32 8.30
N VAL A 217 -11.04 16.16 7.39
CA VAL A 217 -10.98 17.62 7.54
C VAL A 217 -11.61 18.30 6.32
N PRO A 218 -12.15 19.52 6.46
CA PRO A 218 -12.58 20.30 5.30
C PRO A 218 -11.45 20.50 4.29
N ALA A 219 -11.74 20.26 3.02
CA ALA A 219 -10.77 20.48 1.94
C ALA A 219 -10.42 21.97 1.83
N THR A 220 -9.14 22.28 1.68
CA THR A 220 -8.70 23.64 1.44
C THR A 220 -8.86 24.01 -0.04
N PRO A 221 -8.96 25.30 -0.41
CA PRO A 221 -9.04 25.70 -1.82
C PRO A 221 -7.85 25.27 -2.69
N PHE A 222 -6.73 24.90 -2.06
CA PHE A 222 -5.49 24.48 -2.72
C PHE A 222 -5.26 22.97 -2.63
N SER A 223 -6.14 22.25 -1.93
CA SER A 223 -6.05 20.80 -1.80
C SER A 223 -6.32 20.12 -3.16
N PRO A 224 -5.57 19.07 -3.53
CA PRO A 224 -5.87 18.29 -4.72
C PRO A 224 -7.29 17.71 -4.66
N SER A 225 -8.02 17.77 -5.77
CA SER A 225 -9.41 17.27 -5.89
C SER A 225 -9.51 15.78 -6.22
N VAL A 226 -8.41 15.04 -6.08
CA VAL A 226 -8.31 13.62 -6.45
C VAL A 226 -7.85 12.79 -5.26
N ASN A 227 -8.31 11.54 -5.22
CA ASN A 227 -7.79 10.56 -4.29
C ASN A 227 -6.31 10.33 -4.59
N ARG A 228 -5.52 10.12 -3.53
CA ARG A 228 -4.07 9.99 -3.64
C ARG A 228 -3.49 9.20 -2.49
N ILE A 229 -2.40 8.51 -2.75
CA ILE A 229 -1.48 8.06 -1.70
C ILE A 229 -0.35 9.09 -1.61
N GLU A 230 0.01 9.47 -0.39
CA GLU A 230 1.06 10.46 -0.15
C GLU A 230 1.96 10.03 1.01
N ALA A 231 3.19 10.55 0.99
CA ALA A 231 4.17 10.33 2.04
C ALA A 231 5.16 11.49 2.08
N VAL A 232 5.92 11.56 3.17
CA VAL A 232 7.10 12.42 3.28
C VAL A 232 8.35 11.60 2.99
N VAL A 233 9.24 12.15 2.18
CA VAL A 233 10.45 11.50 1.70
C VAL A 233 11.68 12.27 2.19
N TYR A 234 12.73 11.53 2.54
CA TYR A 234 14.01 12.09 2.93
C TYR A 234 15.15 11.55 2.07
N GLY A 235 16.00 12.47 1.61
CA GLY A 235 17.06 12.18 0.66
C GLY A 235 16.59 12.16 -0.79
N GLY A 236 17.46 11.69 -1.68
CA GLY A 236 17.21 11.66 -3.12
C GLY A 236 17.37 13.00 -3.83
N ALA A 237 17.07 13.01 -5.12
CA ALA A 237 17.19 14.17 -6.00
C ALA A 237 15.93 15.07 -5.98
N GLY A 238 15.02 14.85 -5.03
CA GLY A 238 13.85 15.67 -4.78
C GLY A 238 12.66 15.45 -5.74
N PRO A 239 11.62 16.31 -5.66
CA PRO A 239 10.34 16.11 -6.34
C PRO A 239 10.45 15.98 -7.86
N LYS A 240 11.37 16.72 -8.49
CA LYS A 240 11.57 16.68 -9.95
C LYS A 240 12.04 15.30 -10.40
N ALA A 241 13.01 14.72 -9.70
CA ALA A 241 13.51 13.38 -10.02
C ALA A 241 12.43 12.30 -9.81
N ALA A 242 11.60 12.45 -8.77
CA ALA A 242 10.47 11.54 -8.54
C ALA A 242 9.40 11.62 -9.65
N LEU A 243 9.16 12.81 -10.21
CA LEU A 243 8.28 12.98 -11.36
C LEU A 243 8.87 12.32 -12.62
N GLU A 244 10.15 12.55 -12.89
CA GLU A 244 10.85 11.89 -14.00
C GLU A 244 10.87 10.36 -13.86
N ALA A 245 11.05 9.85 -12.63
CA ALA A 245 10.98 8.43 -12.32
C ALA A 245 9.59 7.84 -12.59
N ALA A 246 8.52 8.54 -12.20
CA ALA A 246 7.15 8.12 -12.51
C ALA A 246 6.94 7.91 -14.01
N PHE A 247 7.38 8.84 -14.85
CA PHE A 247 7.25 8.72 -16.31
C PHE A 247 8.02 7.54 -16.90
N ARG A 248 9.11 7.08 -16.24
CA ARG A 248 9.92 5.96 -16.72
C ARG A 248 9.36 4.60 -16.30
N MET A 249 8.82 4.48 -15.09
CA MET A 249 8.34 3.21 -14.55
C MET A 249 6.91 2.89 -14.96
N HIS A 250 6.08 3.91 -15.08
CA HIS A 250 4.75 3.81 -15.64
C HIS A 250 4.63 4.93 -16.68
N PRO A 251 4.80 4.65 -17.99
CA PRO A 251 4.40 5.62 -19.00
C PRO A 251 2.89 5.81 -18.82
N VAL A 252 2.52 6.80 -18.00
CA VAL A 252 1.14 7.19 -17.78
C VAL A 252 0.59 7.45 -19.17
N ARG A 253 -0.35 6.61 -19.59
CA ARG A 253 -1.35 7.05 -20.56
C ARG A 253 -1.98 8.26 -19.92
N THR A 254 -1.52 9.44 -20.32
CA THR A 254 -2.19 10.70 -20.07
C THR A 254 -3.57 10.58 -20.72
N TYR A 255 -4.54 10.14 -19.94
CA TYR A 255 -5.94 10.31 -20.29
C TYR A 255 -6.27 11.74 -19.89
N LEU A 256 -6.21 12.61 -20.91
CA LEU A 256 -6.83 13.93 -20.93
C LEU A 256 -8.34 13.81 -20.76
#